data_AF-A0A956KIB5-F1
#
_entry.id   AF-A0A956KIB5-F1
#
_cell.length_a   1.000
_cell.length_b   1.000
_cell.length_c   1.000
_cell.angle_alpha   90.00
_cell.angle_beta   90.00
_cell.angle_gamma   90.00
#
_symmetry.space_group_name_H-M   'P 1'
#
loop_
_entity.id
_entity.type
_entity.pdbx_description
1 polymer ?
#
loop_
_entity_poly.entity_id
_entity_poly.type
_entity_poly.pdbx_seq_one_letter_code
_entity_poly.pdbx_strand_id
1 'polypeptide(L)'
;MNKQIFTFLTLSLSLTLTAGCPSDDGANDEIDTTDSADVNDTMDTTDTMGTTDTSDTTDTTDTTDTTDTTDTTDTTDTTDTTTDGGLSYEADIHPIISASCSCHVGGAGGLIMSNATTAYTNLVGVPALQDPNLQRVNPGDSANSYFLQKIAGTQAGISPQNAQMPKSAGQAMSANPLSAANQMLIADWIDSGANP
;
A
#
# COMPACT_ATOMS: atom_id res chain seq x y z
N MET A 1 63.64 19.87 -5.84
CA MET A 1 63.35 18.49 -5.40
C MET A 1 62.16 18.58 -4.43
N ASN A 2 60.96 18.05 -4.64
CA ASN A 2 60.42 17.07 -5.59
C ASN A 2 58.99 17.48 -5.97
N LYS A 3 58.66 17.38 -7.25
CA LYS A 3 57.35 17.68 -7.83
C LYS A 3 56.61 16.34 -7.96
N GLN A 4 55.66 16.05 -7.07
CA GLN A 4 54.88 14.81 -7.15
C GLN A 4 53.68 15.05 -8.08
N ILE A 5 53.75 14.38 -9.24
CA ILE A 5 52.73 14.32 -10.27
C ILE A 5 51.86 13.11 -9.94
N PHE A 6 50.60 13.33 -9.56
CA PHE A 6 49.61 12.26 -9.47
C PHE A 6 48.81 12.20 -10.77
N THR A 7 49.16 11.22 -11.60
CA THR A 7 48.47 10.89 -12.84
C THR A 7 47.15 10.18 -12.52
N PHE A 8 46.04 10.77 -12.94
CA PHE A 8 44.71 10.16 -12.91
C PHE A 8 44.60 9.08 -14.00
N LEU A 9 44.41 7.82 -13.59
CA LEU A 9 44.10 6.71 -14.49
C LEU A 9 42.58 6.54 -14.54
N THR A 10 41.94 7.09 -15.57
CA THR A 10 40.52 6.89 -15.84
C THR A 10 40.29 5.54 -16.52
N LEU A 11 39.73 4.58 -15.78
CA LEU A 11 39.29 3.29 -16.34
C LEU A 11 37.86 3.44 -16.88
N SER A 12 37.74 3.65 -18.18
CA SER A 12 36.48 3.68 -18.92
C SER A 12 35.98 2.24 -19.16
N LEU A 13 34.94 1.83 -18.45
CA LEU A 13 34.22 0.57 -18.68
C LEU A 13 33.00 0.85 -19.58
N SER A 14 33.12 0.55 -20.87
CA SER A 14 32.02 0.60 -21.82
C SER A 14 31.21 -0.69 -21.75
N LEU A 15 29.96 -0.62 -21.28
CA LEU A 15 29.00 -1.73 -21.30
C LEU A 15 28.09 -1.56 -22.51
N THR A 16 28.29 -2.39 -23.54
CA THR A 16 27.47 -2.43 -24.75
C THR A 16 26.15 -3.15 -24.50
N LEU A 17 25.05 -2.46 -24.80
CA LEU A 17 23.68 -2.97 -24.77
C LEU A 17 23.41 -3.82 -26.03
N THR A 18 23.04 -5.08 -25.88
CA THR A 18 22.55 -5.93 -26.99
C THR A 18 21.09 -6.27 -26.76
N ALA A 19 20.21 -5.59 -27.49
CA ALA A 19 18.81 -5.96 -27.65
C ALA A 19 18.73 -7.11 -28.67
N GLY A 20 18.25 -8.27 -28.24
CA GLY A 20 17.95 -9.40 -29.12
C GLY A 20 16.50 -9.80 -28.95
N CYS A 21 15.66 -9.48 -29.94
CA CYS A 21 14.37 -10.12 -30.15
C CYS A 21 14.48 -11.03 -31.39
N PRO A 22 14.05 -12.30 -31.31
CA PRO A 22 13.71 -13.06 -32.50
C PRO A 22 12.20 -13.02 -32.73
N SER A 23 11.79 -12.40 -33.83
CA SER A 23 10.58 -12.79 -34.56
C SER A 23 11.01 -13.87 -35.55
N ASP A 24 10.36 -15.03 -35.54
CA ASP A 24 10.48 -15.98 -36.65
C ASP A 24 9.14 -16.66 -36.90
N ASP A 25 8.79 -16.63 -38.17
CA ASP A 25 7.53 -16.98 -38.79
C ASP A 25 7.43 -18.50 -38.98
N GLY A 26 6.23 -19.06 -38.79
CA GLY A 26 6.02 -20.48 -38.96
C GLY A 26 4.56 -20.83 -39.18
N ALA A 27 4.02 -20.38 -40.31
CA ALA A 27 2.81 -20.95 -40.88
C ALA A 27 3.11 -22.35 -41.44
N ASN A 28 2.33 -23.35 -41.04
CA ASN A 28 2.10 -24.54 -41.85
C ASN A 28 0.64 -24.99 -41.73
N ASP A 29 -0.04 -24.63 -42.81
CA ASP A 29 -1.25 -25.18 -43.41
C ASP A 29 -1.25 -26.72 -43.38
N GLU A 30 -2.31 -27.33 -42.85
CA GLU A 30 -2.78 -28.64 -43.32
C GLU A 30 -4.30 -28.52 -43.49
N ILE A 31 -4.67 -28.48 -44.76
CA ILE A 31 -6.00 -28.63 -45.30
C ILE A 31 -6.51 -30.02 -44.93
N ASP A 32 -7.68 -30.09 -44.29
CA ASP A 32 -8.60 -31.19 -44.54
C ASP A 32 -9.97 -30.63 -44.92
N THR A 33 -10.48 -31.27 -45.94
CA THR A 33 -11.38 -30.80 -46.97
C THR A 33 -12.84 -31.02 -46.60
N THR A 34 -13.68 -30.09 -47.08
CA THR A 34 -15.05 -30.30 -47.57
C THR A 34 -16.11 -30.83 -46.59
N ASP A 35 -17.18 -30.09 -46.37
CA ASP A 35 -18.31 -30.13 -47.30
C ASP A 35 -19.38 -29.04 -47.04
N SER A 36 -19.90 -28.54 -48.15
CA SER A 36 -21.22 -27.97 -48.46
C SER A 36 -21.83 -26.82 -47.67
N ALA A 37 -21.85 -25.70 -48.41
CA ALA A 37 -22.87 -24.65 -48.47
C ALA A 37 -24.32 -25.08 -48.12
N ASP A 38 -25.11 -24.16 -47.56
CA ASP A 38 -26.17 -23.49 -48.32
C ASP A 38 -26.83 -22.29 -47.58
N VAL A 39 -27.08 -21.26 -48.38
CA VAL A 39 -28.02 -20.12 -48.38
C VAL A 39 -28.81 -19.61 -47.15
N ASN A 40 -28.69 -18.27 -47.01
CA ASN A 40 -29.72 -17.22 -47.14
C ASN A 40 -30.96 -17.17 -46.20
N ASP A 41 -31.12 -15.95 -45.66
CA ASP A 41 -32.33 -15.25 -45.19
C ASP A 41 -33.16 -15.82 -44.04
N THR A 42 -33.46 -14.97 -43.05
CA THR A 42 -34.79 -14.32 -42.92
C THR A 42 -34.92 -13.67 -41.53
N MET A 43 -35.17 -12.35 -41.49
CA MET A 43 -35.84 -11.69 -40.36
C MET A 43 -37.24 -12.31 -40.19
N ASP A 44 -37.63 -12.74 -39.00
CA ASP A 44 -38.94 -12.33 -38.47
C ASP A 44 -39.09 -12.55 -36.95
N THR A 45 -39.87 -11.64 -36.43
CA THR A 45 -40.40 -11.34 -35.12
C THR A 45 -41.01 -12.48 -34.30
N THR A 46 -40.95 -12.32 -32.98
CA THR A 46 -42.08 -12.64 -32.12
C THR A 46 -42.19 -11.52 -31.08
N ASP A 47 -43.04 -10.55 -31.41
CA ASP A 47 -43.65 -9.64 -30.44
C ASP A 47 -44.70 -10.43 -29.64
N THR A 48 -44.96 -10.04 -28.38
CA THR A 48 -46.30 -9.68 -27.89
C THR A 48 -46.47 -9.88 -26.37
N MET A 49 -46.62 -8.72 -25.70
CA MET A 49 -47.39 -8.38 -24.48
C MET A 49 -46.89 -8.93 -23.12
N GLY A 50 -46.57 -8.09 -22.12
CA GLY A 50 -47.37 -7.01 -21.51
C GLY A 50 -48.11 -7.63 -20.31
N THR A 51 -48.13 -7.14 -19.06
CA THR A 51 -48.20 -5.81 -18.41
C THR A 51 -47.76 -6.06 -16.93
N THR A 52 -47.53 -5.14 -15.98
CA THR A 52 -48.13 -3.85 -15.64
C THR A 52 -47.16 -3.15 -14.66
N ASP A 53 -47.11 -1.83 -14.77
CA ASP A 53 -46.54 -0.85 -13.85
C ASP A 53 -47.30 -0.78 -12.52
N THR A 54 -46.59 -0.76 -11.38
CA THR A 54 -47.09 -0.14 -10.15
C THR A 54 -45.93 0.56 -9.45
N SER A 55 -45.93 1.88 -9.55
CA SER A 55 -45.21 2.78 -8.65
C SER A 55 -45.72 2.72 -7.21
N ASP A 56 -44.77 2.93 -6.29
CA ASP A 56 -44.88 3.64 -5.01
C ASP A 56 -45.68 2.96 -3.88
N THR A 57 -45.02 2.69 -2.75
CA THR A 57 -45.23 3.43 -1.48
C THR A 57 -44.61 2.72 -0.26
N THR A 58 -43.98 3.54 0.59
CA THR A 58 -43.86 3.49 2.06
C THR A 58 -43.15 2.34 2.78
N ASP A 59 -42.00 2.71 3.37
CA ASP A 59 -41.79 2.78 4.82
C ASP A 59 -42.41 1.68 5.71
N THR A 60 -41.55 0.78 6.19
CA THR A 60 -41.72 0.14 7.51
C THR A 60 -40.36 -0.02 8.18
N THR A 61 -40.18 0.78 9.24
CA THR A 61 -39.23 0.60 10.33
C THR A 61 -39.35 -0.75 11.04
N ASP A 62 -38.19 -1.24 11.50
CA ASP A 62 -37.98 -2.01 12.74
C ASP A 62 -38.56 -3.43 12.84
N THR A 63 -37.68 -4.42 12.72
CA THR A 63 -37.77 -5.64 13.53
C THR A 63 -36.39 -5.98 14.08
N THR A 64 -36.24 -5.65 15.36
CA THR A 64 -35.23 -6.14 16.30
C THR A 64 -35.34 -7.66 16.51
N ASP A 65 -34.17 -8.25 16.79
CA ASP A 65 -33.93 -9.52 17.50
C ASP A 65 -34.13 -10.84 16.72
N THR A 66 -33.01 -11.45 16.32
CA THR A 66 -32.84 -12.90 16.46
C THR A 66 -31.43 -13.17 17.00
N THR A 67 -31.40 -13.56 18.27
CA THR A 67 -30.26 -14.08 19.00
C THR A 67 -30.01 -15.56 18.67
N ASP A 68 -28.73 -15.91 18.68
CA ASP A 68 -28.13 -17.24 18.83
C ASP A 68 -28.00 -18.15 17.59
N THR A 69 -26.78 -18.17 17.04
CA THR A 69 -26.15 -19.44 16.67
C THR A 69 -24.71 -19.43 17.18
N THR A 70 -24.49 -20.16 18.26
CA THR A 70 -23.19 -20.64 18.71
C THR A 70 -22.70 -21.73 17.75
N ASP A 71 -21.64 -21.42 16.98
CA ASP A 71 -20.73 -22.43 16.45
C ASP A 71 -19.29 -21.92 16.51
N THR A 72 -18.38 -22.86 16.47
CA THR A 72 -17.16 -22.96 17.24
C THR A 72 -15.95 -22.95 16.31
N THR A 73 -14.81 -22.53 16.87
CA THR A 73 -13.43 -22.81 16.43
C THR A 73 -12.84 -22.07 15.21
N ASP A 74 -12.05 -21.06 15.55
CA ASP A 74 -10.67 -20.82 15.10
C ASP A 74 -10.42 -20.68 13.59
N THR A 75 -10.39 -19.42 13.16
CA THR A 75 -9.50 -18.97 12.10
C THR A 75 -8.96 -17.60 12.52
N THR A 76 -7.68 -17.58 12.88
CA THR A 76 -6.77 -16.43 12.94
C THR A 76 -7.43 -15.07 12.82
N ASP A 77 -7.49 -14.39 13.97
CA ASP A 77 -7.81 -12.98 14.20
C ASP A 77 -7.23 -12.08 13.09
N THR A 78 -8.00 -11.98 12.02
CA THR A 78 -7.95 -10.84 11.11
C THR A 78 -8.87 -9.87 11.79
N THR A 79 -8.29 -8.89 12.48
CA THR A 79 -9.02 -7.70 12.90
C THR A 79 -9.51 -7.01 11.64
N ASP A 80 -10.63 -7.49 11.14
CA ASP A 80 -11.46 -6.81 10.17
C ASP A 80 -12.08 -5.63 10.91
N THR A 81 -11.29 -4.56 11.04
CA THR A 81 -11.76 -3.26 11.48
C THR A 81 -12.54 -2.62 10.32
N THR A 82 -13.64 -3.25 9.92
CA THR A 82 -14.81 -2.52 9.42
C THR A 82 -15.77 -2.36 10.59
N THR A 83 -15.29 -1.72 11.65
CA THR A 83 -16.21 -1.03 12.56
C THR A 83 -16.71 0.18 11.80
N ASP A 84 -18.01 0.41 11.87
CA ASP A 84 -18.77 1.57 11.36
C ASP A 84 -18.27 2.94 11.90
N GLY A 85 -17.10 2.98 12.57
CA GLY A 85 -16.28 4.15 12.84
C GLY A 85 -14.85 3.86 12.36
N GLY A 86 -14.37 4.62 11.37
CA GLY A 86 -13.11 4.34 10.67
C GLY A 86 -11.84 4.34 11.55
N LEU A 87 -10.70 4.07 10.90
CA LEU A 87 -9.39 3.94 11.55
C LEU A 87 -9.02 5.18 12.38
N SER A 88 -8.47 4.93 13.58
CA SER A 88 -8.02 5.93 14.53
C SER A 88 -6.57 5.70 14.94
N TYR A 89 -5.88 6.77 15.32
CA TYR A 89 -4.50 6.65 15.73
C TYR A 89 -4.39 5.92 17.08
N GLU A 90 -5.20 6.30 18.06
CA GLU A 90 -5.15 5.73 19.40
C GLU A 90 -5.46 4.22 19.43
N ALA A 91 -6.51 3.78 18.73
CA ALA A 91 -6.96 2.39 18.80
C ALA A 91 -6.19 1.46 17.86
N ASP A 92 -5.89 1.90 16.64
CA ASP A 92 -5.40 1.01 15.58
C ASP A 92 -3.88 1.17 15.35
N ILE A 93 -3.37 2.39 15.37
CA ILE A 93 -1.99 2.69 14.95
C ILE A 93 -1.01 2.71 16.11
N HIS A 94 -1.39 3.28 17.24
CA HIS A 94 -0.52 3.40 18.41
C HIS A 94 -0.07 2.04 18.98
N PRO A 95 -0.88 0.96 19.00
CA PRO A 95 -0.40 -0.36 19.41
C PRO A 95 0.75 -0.89 18.53
N ILE A 96 0.69 -0.66 17.22
CA ILE A 96 1.76 -1.06 16.27
C ILE A 96 3.05 -0.28 16.56
N ILE A 97 2.92 1.03 16.73
CA ILE A 97 4.04 1.95 17.00
C ILE A 97 4.68 1.63 18.34
N SER A 98 3.90 1.48 19.41
CA SER A 98 4.40 1.23 20.75
C SER A 98 5.16 -0.11 20.85
N ALA A 99 4.75 -1.12 20.08
CA ALA A 99 5.44 -2.41 20.00
C ALA A 99 6.79 -2.33 19.26
N SER A 100 6.92 -1.47 18.26
CA SER A 100 8.05 -1.51 17.30
C SER A 100 8.99 -0.31 17.35
N CYS A 101 8.59 0.79 18.00
CA CYS A 101 9.26 2.10 17.90
C CYS A 101 9.77 2.61 19.27
N SER A 102 10.05 1.71 20.22
CA SER A 102 10.44 2.07 21.60
C SER A 102 11.65 2.99 21.73
N CYS A 103 12.58 2.99 20.76
CA CYS A 103 13.71 3.91 20.73
C CYS A 103 13.29 5.39 20.70
N HIS A 104 12.08 5.70 20.19
CA HIS A 104 11.57 7.07 20.08
C HIS A 104 10.93 7.59 21.37
N VAL A 105 10.73 6.76 22.40
CA VAL A 105 10.17 7.20 23.69
C VAL A 105 11.00 8.34 24.30
N GLY A 106 12.34 8.25 24.18
CA GLY A 106 13.27 9.26 24.68
C GLY A 106 13.68 10.33 23.66
N GLY A 107 13.05 10.38 22.47
CA GLY A 107 13.36 11.40 21.47
C GLY A 107 14.44 11.02 20.44
N ALA A 108 14.73 9.73 20.25
CA ALA A 108 15.70 9.31 19.24
C ALA A 108 15.35 9.88 17.85
N GLY A 109 16.36 10.36 17.13
CA GLY A 109 16.16 10.98 15.82
C GLY A 109 15.35 12.28 15.84
N GLY A 110 15.18 12.93 17.00
CA GLY A 110 14.42 14.18 17.12
C GLY A 110 12.89 13.98 17.08
N LEU A 111 12.41 12.77 17.39
CA LEU A 111 11.00 12.43 17.45
C LEU A 111 10.71 11.77 18.81
N ILE A 112 9.89 12.43 19.63
CA ILE A 112 9.45 11.93 20.95
C ILE A 112 8.09 11.27 20.79
N MET A 113 7.99 10.01 21.21
CA MET A 113 6.77 9.20 21.14
C MET A 113 6.51 8.51 22.49
N SER A 114 6.41 9.30 23.57
CA SER A 114 6.32 8.81 24.94
C SER A 114 4.96 8.21 25.33
N ASN A 115 3.90 8.62 24.63
CA ASN A 115 2.55 8.11 24.73
C ASN A 115 1.81 8.44 23.43
N ALA A 116 0.60 7.91 23.27
CA ALA A 116 -0.19 8.08 22.07
C ALA A 116 -0.44 9.54 21.71
N THR A 117 -0.96 10.35 22.64
CA THR A 117 -1.22 11.79 22.42
C THR A 117 0.02 12.56 21.98
N THR A 118 1.16 12.32 22.64
CA THR A 118 2.43 13.00 22.32
C THR A 118 2.95 12.56 20.94
N ALA A 119 2.86 11.27 20.65
CA ALA A 119 3.29 10.70 19.39
C ALA A 119 2.44 11.23 18.22
N TYR A 120 1.12 11.24 18.35
CA TYR A 120 0.20 11.82 17.37
C TYR A 120 0.54 13.28 17.08
N THR A 121 0.64 14.11 18.14
CA THR A 121 0.96 15.54 18.03
C THR A 121 2.30 15.79 17.34
N ASN A 122 3.28 14.90 17.52
CA ASN A 122 4.60 15.02 16.91
C ASN A 122 4.69 14.40 15.51
N LEU A 123 3.68 13.66 15.05
CA LEU A 123 3.65 13.01 13.74
C LEU A 123 2.75 13.76 12.74
N VAL A 124 1.52 14.05 13.12
CA VAL A 124 0.48 14.48 12.18
C VAL A 124 0.61 15.96 11.85
N GLY A 125 0.78 16.30 10.57
CA GLY A 125 0.93 17.68 10.12
C GLY A 125 2.28 18.32 10.44
N VAL A 126 3.21 17.57 11.04
CA VAL A 126 4.51 18.09 11.48
C VAL A 126 5.57 17.90 10.39
N PRO A 127 6.34 18.93 10.00
CA PRO A 127 7.44 18.77 9.03
C PRO A 127 8.46 17.71 9.45
N ALA A 128 8.95 16.91 8.50
CA ALA A 128 10.01 15.96 8.76
C ALA A 128 11.37 16.67 8.87
N LEU A 129 12.14 16.35 9.92
CA LEU A 129 13.44 16.97 10.17
C LEU A 129 14.48 16.60 9.10
N GLN A 130 14.37 15.38 8.56
CA GLN A 130 15.32 14.83 7.60
C GLN A 130 14.96 15.16 6.14
N ASP A 131 13.69 15.47 5.87
CA ASP A 131 13.22 16.00 4.59
C ASP A 131 12.16 17.08 4.83
N PRO A 132 12.58 18.36 4.90
CA PRO A 132 11.66 19.46 5.22
C PRO A 132 10.55 19.70 4.19
N ASN A 133 10.61 19.09 3.00
CA ASN A 133 9.56 19.21 1.99
C ASN A 133 8.38 18.28 2.26
N LEU A 134 8.53 17.33 3.18
CA LEU A 134 7.51 16.36 3.54
C LEU A 134 7.04 16.58 4.97
N GLN A 135 5.77 16.24 5.24
CA GLN A 135 5.30 16.05 6.60
C GLN A 135 5.67 14.65 7.08
N ARG A 136 5.86 14.48 8.39
CA ARG A 136 6.02 13.17 9.03
C ARG A 136 4.81 12.30 8.68
N VAL A 137 3.62 12.77 9.00
CA VAL A 137 2.36 12.25 8.44
C VAL A 137 1.65 13.41 7.77
N ASN A 138 1.32 13.23 6.48
CA ASN A 138 0.51 14.14 5.67
C ASN A 138 -0.93 13.58 5.61
N PRO A 139 -1.89 14.13 6.39
CA PRO A 139 -3.26 13.65 6.37
C PRO A 139 -3.87 13.62 4.97
N GLY A 140 -4.44 12.48 4.60
CA GLY A 140 -5.06 12.23 3.29
C GLY A 140 -4.07 11.88 2.18
N ASP A 141 -2.78 11.77 2.47
CA ASP A 141 -1.76 11.45 1.47
C ASP A 141 -0.59 10.65 2.07
N SER A 142 -0.77 9.34 2.11
CA SER A 142 0.22 8.37 2.57
C SER A 142 1.46 8.33 1.67
N ALA A 143 1.30 8.56 0.37
CA ALA A 143 2.40 8.56 -0.60
C ALA A 143 3.41 9.69 -0.34
N ASN A 144 2.95 10.86 0.11
CA ASN A 144 3.79 12.00 0.50
C ASN A 144 4.04 12.10 2.02
N SER A 145 3.82 11.01 2.77
CA SER A 145 4.10 10.94 4.19
C SER A 145 5.49 10.35 4.46
N TYR A 146 6.38 11.12 5.10
CA TYR A 146 7.73 10.67 5.42
C TYR A 146 7.75 9.45 6.34
N PHE A 147 6.76 9.31 7.22
CA PHE A 147 6.59 8.18 8.13
C PHE A 147 6.49 6.85 7.36
N LEU A 148 5.70 6.80 6.28
CA LEU A 148 5.63 5.60 5.44
C LEU A 148 6.96 5.31 4.75
N GLN A 149 7.62 6.33 4.22
CA GLN A 149 8.92 6.16 3.59
C GLN A 149 9.93 5.55 4.56
N LYS A 150 9.93 6.01 5.83
CA LYS A 150 10.79 5.48 6.88
C LYS A 150 10.51 4.02 7.19
N ILE A 151 9.24 3.60 7.31
CA ILE A 151 8.92 2.21 7.67
C ILE A 151 9.06 1.24 6.48
N ALA A 152 8.84 1.72 5.26
CA ALA A 152 9.03 0.96 4.02
C ALA A 152 10.48 0.91 3.54
N GLY A 153 11.34 1.83 4.02
CA GLY A 153 12.74 1.90 3.60
C GLY A 153 12.92 2.52 2.21
N THR A 154 12.01 3.41 1.81
CA THR A 154 11.99 4.05 0.49
C THR A 154 12.43 5.50 0.50
N GLN A 155 12.80 6.04 1.68
CA GLN A 155 13.25 7.43 1.80
C GLN A 155 14.52 7.71 0.98
N ALA A 156 14.62 8.92 0.45
CA ALA A 156 15.80 9.37 -0.28
C ALA A 156 17.07 9.32 0.60
N GLY A 157 18.20 8.95 -0.01
CA GLY A 157 19.50 8.93 0.69
C GLY A 157 19.62 7.86 1.77
N ILE A 158 18.95 6.71 1.58
CA ILE A 158 19.01 5.58 2.51
C ILE A 158 20.46 5.17 2.80
N SER A 159 20.77 5.06 4.09
CA SER A 159 22.12 4.78 4.61
C SER A 159 22.01 4.33 6.06
N PRO A 160 23.08 3.82 6.70
CA PRO A 160 23.04 3.53 8.13
C PRO A 160 22.72 4.75 9.00
N GLN A 161 22.92 5.99 8.54
CA GLN A 161 22.57 7.21 9.26
C GLN A 161 21.12 7.65 8.97
N ASN A 162 20.61 7.36 7.76
CA ASN A 162 19.22 7.56 7.36
C ASN A 162 18.51 6.23 7.08
N ALA A 163 18.54 5.32 8.07
CA ALA A 163 18.08 3.95 7.91
C ALA A 163 16.55 3.83 7.92
N GLN A 164 16.03 2.77 7.31
CA GLN A 164 14.67 2.29 7.51
C GLN A 164 14.39 2.09 9.01
N MET A 165 13.15 2.37 9.41
CA MET A 165 12.64 2.13 10.75
C MET A 165 11.72 0.89 10.74
N PRO A 166 11.72 0.05 11.80
CA PRO A 166 12.54 0.14 13.01
C PRO A 166 14.02 -0.10 12.70
N LYS A 167 14.90 0.64 13.36
CA LYS A 167 16.33 0.64 13.03
C LYS A 167 17.01 -0.66 13.44
N SER A 168 17.84 -1.21 12.57
CA SER A 168 18.82 -2.23 12.93
C SER A 168 20.23 -1.64 13.07
N ALA A 169 20.98 -2.10 14.06
CA ALA A 169 22.28 -1.53 14.40
C ALA A 169 23.26 -1.63 13.22
N GLY A 170 23.80 -0.50 12.79
CA GLY A 170 24.77 -0.42 11.69
C GLY A 170 24.21 -0.69 10.29
N GLN A 171 22.90 -0.91 10.14
CA GLN A 171 22.28 -1.25 8.86
C GLN A 171 21.40 -0.11 8.33
N ALA A 172 21.31 -0.04 7.01
CA ALA A 172 20.42 0.89 6.31
C ALA A 172 18.99 0.34 6.21
N MET A 173 18.84 -0.98 6.02
CA MET A 173 17.56 -1.68 6.04
C MET A 173 17.30 -2.31 7.39
N SER A 174 16.03 -2.45 7.77
CA SER A 174 15.65 -3.13 8.99
C SER A 174 15.78 -4.64 8.84
N ALA A 175 16.36 -5.31 9.83
CA ALA A 175 16.34 -6.76 9.96
C ALA A 175 14.99 -7.29 10.48
N ASN A 176 14.15 -6.43 11.06
CA ASN A 176 12.80 -6.76 11.51
C ASN A 176 11.85 -5.60 11.15
N PRO A 177 11.55 -5.42 9.86
CA PRO A 177 10.64 -4.36 9.42
C PRO A 177 9.22 -4.61 9.94
N LEU A 178 8.41 -3.55 10.00
CA LEU A 178 6.96 -3.72 10.16
C LEU A 178 6.43 -4.61 9.03
N SER A 179 5.45 -5.47 9.34
CA SER A 179 4.79 -6.31 8.33
C SER A 179 4.13 -5.45 7.26
N ALA A 180 3.95 -6.01 6.05
CA ALA A 180 3.25 -5.33 4.97
C ALA A 180 1.81 -4.93 5.38
N ALA A 181 1.12 -5.81 6.13
CA ALA A 181 -0.21 -5.53 6.65
C ALA A 181 -0.22 -4.32 7.61
N ASN A 182 0.74 -4.22 8.53
CA ASN A 182 0.83 -3.07 9.44
C ASN A 182 1.18 -1.78 8.69
N GLN A 183 2.06 -1.86 7.68
CA GLN A 183 2.37 -0.71 6.83
C GLN A 183 1.15 -0.25 6.03
N MET A 184 0.33 -1.17 5.53
CA MET A 184 -0.93 -0.87 4.84
C MET A 184 -1.97 -0.25 5.79
N LEU A 185 -2.17 -0.81 6.99
CA LEU A 185 -3.11 -0.25 7.96
C LEU A 185 -2.76 1.20 8.33
N ILE A 186 -1.46 1.49 8.47
CA ILE A 186 -0.96 2.85 8.67
C ILE A 186 -1.24 3.71 7.44
N ALA A 187 -1.02 3.20 6.22
CA ALA A 187 -1.33 3.92 4.98
C ALA A 187 -2.81 4.30 4.91
N ASP A 188 -3.70 3.35 5.15
CA ASP A 188 -5.15 3.53 5.14
C ASP A 188 -5.61 4.54 6.19
N TRP A 189 -5.00 4.52 7.38
CA TRP A 189 -5.24 5.53 8.42
C TRP A 189 -4.80 6.92 7.97
N ILE A 190 -3.63 7.05 7.31
CA ILE A 190 -3.18 8.34 6.78
C ILE A 190 -4.14 8.82 5.69
N ASP A 191 -4.48 7.96 4.73
CA ASP A 191 -5.32 8.29 3.58
C ASP A 191 -6.77 8.62 3.98
N SER A 192 -7.25 8.07 5.09
CA SER A 192 -8.54 8.44 5.71
C SER A 192 -8.51 9.74 6.51
N GLY A 193 -7.39 10.48 6.49
CA GLY A 193 -7.26 11.80 7.12
C GLY A 193 -6.50 11.79 8.44
N ALA A 194 -5.82 10.69 8.79
CA ALA A 194 -4.99 10.55 9.98
C ALA A 194 -5.74 10.90 11.28
N ASN A 195 -6.93 10.30 11.49
CA ASN A 195 -7.78 10.59 12.64
C ASN A 195 -7.08 10.26 13.98
N PRO A 196 -7.28 11.06 15.05
CA PRO A 196 -6.68 10.80 16.35
C PRO A 196 -7.16 9.51 17.01
#